data_AF-A0NJF0-F1
#
_entry.id   AF-A0NJF0-F1
#
_cell.length_a   1.000
_cell.length_b   1.000
_cell.length_c   1.000
_cell.angle_alpha   90.00
_cell.angle_beta   90.00
_cell.angle_gamma   90.00
#
_symmetry.space_group_name_H-M   'P 1'
#
loop_
_entity.id
_entity.type
_entity.pdbx_description
1 polymer ?
#
loop_
_entity_poly.entity_id
_entity_poly.type
_entity_poly.pdbx_seq_one_letter_code
_entity_poly.pdbx_strand_id
1 'polypeptide(L)'
;MKTSKTLKSIALTSAAFMSLGSFTVAAPAVFPNTSVTASAAKTAKQTAGKKLKNGTYKLAEQDYYNGYRVVMSMKVKNNKIVSNKYDYVNKKGKSKTDDAAYEKAMKKANGVGPKEYIPKLNEELIKAYGSKEPSAVVDTVSGATESSNLFVIYAQQLINRAQAGNHKTVKISNIIYSD
;
A
#
# COMPACT_ATOMS: atom_id res chain seq x y z
N MET A 1 12.60 -58.41 8.59
CA MET A 1 11.80 -58.03 9.76
C MET A 1 10.98 -56.78 9.43
N LYS A 2 9.66 -56.84 9.66
CA LYS A 2 8.67 -55.74 9.81
C LYS A 2 8.31 -54.93 8.55
N THR A 3 7.23 -55.24 7.80
CA THR A 3 5.75 -55.09 8.02
C THR A 3 5.15 -53.71 7.67
N SER A 4 4.29 -53.74 6.65
CA SER A 4 3.22 -52.86 6.14
C SER A 4 2.49 -51.84 7.05
N LYS A 5 1.86 -50.83 6.43
CA LYS A 5 0.39 -50.46 6.47
C LYS A 5 0.15 -49.08 5.82
N THR A 6 -0.54 -48.92 4.68
CA THR A 6 -1.99 -48.80 4.37
C THR A 6 -2.74 -47.59 4.97
N LEU A 7 -3.40 -46.85 4.07
CA LEU A 7 -4.38 -45.75 4.29
C LEU A 7 -5.62 -46.16 5.10
N LYS A 8 -6.28 -45.19 5.76
CA LYS A 8 -7.72 -44.83 5.59
C LYS A 8 -8.16 -43.65 6.46
N SER A 9 -9.08 -42.87 5.89
CA SER A 9 -9.83 -41.67 6.33
C SER A 9 -10.68 -41.80 7.62
N ILE A 10 -11.39 -40.69 7.94
CA ILE A 10 -12.64 -40.50 8.73
C ILE A 10 -12.35 -39.74 10.05
N ALA A 11 -13.08 -38.72 10.50
CA ALA A 11 -14.11 -37.80 9.99
C ALA A 11 -14.27 -36.71 11.08
N LEU A 12 -14.78 -35.52 10.75
CA LEU A 12 -15.53 -34.74 11.75
C LEU A 12 -16.66 -33.95 11.08
N THR A 13 -17.86 -34.25 11.54
CA THR A 13 -19.17 -33.83 11.08
C THR A 13 -19.68 -32.59 11.83
N SER A 14 -20.35 -31.73 11.06
CA SER A 14 -21.62 -31.05 11.38
C SER A 14 -21.70 -29.81 12.30
N ALA A 15 -22.24 -28.76 11.67
CA ALA A 15 -23.38 -27.92 12.08
C ALA A 15 -23.24 -26.86 13.20
N ALA A 16 -23.49 -25.60 12.84
CA ALA A 16 -24.62 -24.81 13.35
C ALA A 16 -24.71 -23.44 12.65
N PHE A 17 -25.78 -23.26 11.88
CA PHE A 17 -26.35 -21.96 11.49
C PHE A 17 -27.12 -21.42 12.70
N MET A 18 -26.81 -20.23 13.22
CA MET A 18 -27.78 -19.47 14.03
C MET A 18 -27.60 -17.96 13.92
N SER A 19 -28.70 -17.34 13.50
CA SER A 19 -29.23 -16.04 13.94
C SER A 19 -28.56 -14.75 13.43
N LEU A 20 -29.13 -14.23 12.34
CA LEU A 20 -29.19 -12.78 12.06
C LEU A 20 -30.07 -12.10 13.12
N GLY A 21 -29.44 -11.44 14.09
CA GLY A 21 -30.08 -10.45 14.95
C GLY A 21 -29.72 -9.05 14.45
N SER A 22 -30.65 -8.40 13.75
CA SER A 22 -30.56 -6.99 13.40
C SER A 22 -30.83 -6.14 14.64
N PHE A 23 -29.85 -5.36 15.10
CA PHE A 23 -30.10 -4.16 15.90
C PHE A 23 -29.39 -2.96 15.27
N THR A 24 -30.23 -1.99 14.95
CA THR A 24 -29.98 -0.72 14.30
C THR A 24 -29.20 0.21 15.23
N VAL A 25 -28.02 0.68 14.80
CA VAL A 25 -27.46 1.94 15.30
C VAL A 25 -27.82 3.02 14.29
N ALA A 26 -28.63 3.97 14.76
CA ALA A 26 -29.05 5.15 14.04
C ALA A 26 -27.85 6.03 13.65
N ALA A 27 -27.78 6.40 12.38
CA ALA A 27 -26.91 7.45 11.88
C ALA A 27 -27.66 8.79 11.88
N PRO A 28 -27.08 9.87 12.43
CA PRO A 28 -27.30 11.20 11.90
C PRO A 28 -26.23 11.50 10.84
N ALA A 29 -26.70 11.40 9.60
CA ALA A 29 -26.44 12.26 8.45
C ALA A 29 -25.24 13.27 8.46
N VAL A 30 -24.50 13.16 7.34
CA VAL A 30 -23.83 14.21 6.53
C VAL A 30 -22.45 14.73 6.95
N PHE A 31 -21.41 14.07 6.42
CA PHE A 31 -20.38 14.70 5.59
C PHE A 31 -20.06 13.75 4.42
N PRO A 32 -19.88 14.23 3.18
CA PRO A 32 -19.75 13.35 2.02
C PRO A 32 -18.38 12.66 2.03
N ASN A 33 -18.36 11.41 2.47
CA ASN A 33 -17.26 10.47 2.26
C ASN A 33 -17.22 10.08 0.78
N THR A 34 -16.24 10.61 0.04
CA THR A 34 -15.89 10.08 -1.28
C THR A 34 -15.37 8.65 -1.11
N SER A 35 -16.24 7.72 -1.46
CA SER A 35 -16.02 6.29 -1.37
C SER A 35 -15.08 5.89 -2.50
N VAL A 36 -13.80 5.66 -2.19
CA VAL A 36 -12.92 4.92 -3.09
C VAL A 36 -13.49 3.52 -3.26
N THR A 37 -14.12 3.29 -4.41
CA THR A 37 -14.65 1.97 -4.76
C THR A 37 -13.45 1.08 -5.07
N ALA A 38 -12.96 0.41 -4.02
CA ALA A 38 -11.96 -0.63 -4.14
C ALA A 38 -12.55 -1.78 -4.96
N SER A 39 -12.28 -1.79 -6.27
CA SER A 39 -12.50 -2.98 -7.09
C SER A 39 -11.79 -4.15 -6.42
N ALA A 40 -12.59 -5.18 -6.11
CA ALA A 40 -12.30 -6.27 -5.19
C ALA A 40 -10.94 -6.95 -5.42
N ALA A 41 -9.89 -6.40 -4.83
CA ALA A 41 -8.67 -7.13 -4.55
C ALA A 41 -8.98 -8.01 -3.33
N LYS A 42 -9.28 -9.29 -3.62
CA LYS A 42 -9.39 -10.39 -2.65
C LYS A 42 -8.54 -10.11 -1.42
N THR A 43 -9.21 -9.81 -0.30
CA THR A 43 -8.59 -9.41 0.97
C THR A 43 -7.62 -10.51 1.41
N ALA A 44 -6.36 -10.35 1.04
CA ALA A 44 -5.29 -11.21 1.51
C ALA A 44 -5.03 -10.80 2.95
N LYS A 45 -5.48 -11.66 3.88
CA LYS A 45 -5.16 -11.59 5.31
C LYS A 45 -3.68 -11.22 5.48
N GLN A 46 -3.45 -10.00 5.97
CA GLN A 46 -2.14 -9.48 6.31
C GLN A 46 -1.54 -10.45 7.33
N THR A 47 -0.59 -11.28 6.87
CA THR A 47 0.15 -12.17 7.75
C THR A 47 1.49 -11.49 7.95
N ALA A 48 1.56 -10.64 8.99
CA ALA A 48 2.84 -10.22 9.53
C ALA A 48 3.68 -11.49 9.78
N GLY A 49 4.80 -11.65 9.07
CA GLY A 49 5.65 -12.85 9.13
C GLY A 49 5.81 -13.68 7.84
N LYS A 50 5.07 -13.41 6.76
CA LYS A 50 5.42 -14.05 5.45
C LYS A 50 6.70 -13.43 4.89
N LYS A 51 7.71 -14.29 4.64
CA LYS A 51 8.97 -13.93 4.00
C LYS A 51 8.75 -13.22 2.66
N LEU A 52 9.29 -12.01 2.51
CA LEU A 52 9.24 -11.26 1.23
C LEU A 52 10.07 -11.99 0.17
N LYS A 53 9.53 -12.18 -1.02
CA LYS A 53 10.27 -12.75 -2.15
C LYS A 53 11.16 -11.69 -2.78
N ASN A 54 12.41 -12.07 -3.08
CA ASN A 54 13.37 -11.17 -3.71
C ASN A 54 12.87 -10.76 -5.10
N GLY A 55 12.99 -9.48 -5.43
CA GLY A 55 12.48 -8.95 -6.67
C GLY A 55 12.33 -7.44 -6.64
N THR A 56 11.89 -6.91 -7.78
CA THR A 56 11.54 -5.50 -7.92
C THR A 56 10.04 -5.43 -8.15
N TYR A 57 9.34 -4.73 -7.27
CA TYR A 57 7.89 -4.56 -7.31
C TYR A 57 7.59 -3.11 -7.65
N LYS A 58 6.76 -2.90 -8.66
CA LYS A 58 6.48 -1.57 -9.21
C LYS A 58 5.00 -1.29 -9.19
N LEU A 59 4.63 -0.07 -8.85
CA LEU A 59 3.28 0.46 -8.90
C LEU A 59 3.33 1.82 -9.58
N ALA A 60 2.37 2.10 -10.44
CA ALA A 60 2.17 3.40 -11.03
C ALA A 60 0.68 3.71 -11.15
N GLU A 61 0.31 4.95 -10.86
CA GLU A 61 -1.00 5.48 -11.25
C GLU A 61 -1.10 5.56 -12.78
N GLN A 62 -2.29 5.30 -13.31
CA GLN A 62 -2.57 5.41 -14.73
C GLN A 62 -2.83 6.86 -15.12
N ASP A 63 -3.59 7.56 -14.29
CA ASP A 63 -4.10 8.90 -14.54
C ASP A 63 -3.23 9.97 -13.86
N TYR A 64 -3.29 11.19 -14.38
CA TYR A 64 -2.55 12.34 -13.83
C TYR A 64 -3.48 13.21 -13.00
N TYR A 65 -3.25 13.26 -11.70
CA TYR A 65 -3.92 14.19 -10.80
C TYR A 65 -3.09 15.47 -10.63
N ASN A 66 -3.68 16.64 -10.88
CA ASN A 66 -2.96 17.93 -10.90
C ASN A 66 -1.70 17.93 -11.80
N GLY A 67 -1.73 17.17 -12.90
CA GLY A 67 -0.62 17.04 -13.84
C GLY A 67 0.50 16.07 -13.43
N TYR A 68 0.37 15.41 -12.28
CA TYR A 68 1.33 14.44 -11.73
C TYR A 68 0.67 13.08 -11.51
N ARG A 69 1.46 12.01 -11.58
CA ARG A 69 1.04 10.66 -11.20
C ARG A 69 2.05 10.05 -10.24
N VAL A 70 1.61 9.21 -9.34
CA VAL A 70 2.50 8.49 -8.44
C VAL A 70 3.18 7.32 -9.13
N VAL A 71 4.48 7.17 -8.88
CA VAL A 71 5.27 6.01 -9.27
C VAL A 71 6.04 5.53 -8.05
N MET A 72 5.87 4.25 -7.72
CA MET A 72 6.55 3.61 -6.60
C MET A 72 7.28 2.35 -7.07
N SER A 73 8.52 2.17 -6.63
CA SER A 73 9.36 1.03 -6.95
C SER A 73 10.08 0.53 -5.71
N MET A 74 9.74 -0.67 -5.28
CA MET A 74 10.31 -1.31 -4.09
C MET A 74 11.18 -2.50 -4.50
N LYS A 75 12.40 -2.58 -3.98
CA LYS A 75 13.34 -3.68 -4.21
C LYS A 75 13.52 -4.49 -2.94
N VAL A 76 13.28 -5.80 -3.06
CA VAL A 76 13.44 -6.76 -1.97
C VAL A 76 14.66 -7.64 -2.27
N LYS A 77 15.55 -7.77 -1.29
CA LYS A 77 16.69 -8.69 -1.33
C LYS A 77 16.88 -9.30 0.05
N ASN A 78 17.20 -10.60 0.11
CA ASN A 78 17.34 -11.35 1.37
C ASN A 78 16.12 -11.18 2.29
N ASN A 79 14.91 -11.22 1.71
CA ASN A 79 13.64 -11.04 2.44
C ASN A 79 13.49 -9.67 3.16
N LYS A 80 14.31 -8.67 2.83
CA LYS A 80 14.27 -7.30 3.36
C LYS A 80 14.06 -6.30 2.22
N ILE A 81 13.44 -5.17 2.53
CA ILE A 81 13.37 -4.03 1.60
C ILE A 81 14.75 -3.36 1.63
N VAL A 82 15.47 -3.40 0.50
CA VAL A 82 16.81 -2.80 0.38
C VAL A 82 16.78 -1.44 -0.31
N SER A 83 15.70 -1.13 -1.01
CA SER A 83 15.52 0.16 -1.66
C SER A 83 14.03 0.38 -1.92
N ASN A 84 13.59 1.62 -1.73
CA ASN A 84 12.26 2.07 -2.10
C ASN A 84 12.38 3.43 -2.78
N LYS A 85 11.72 3.60 -3.92
CA LYS A 85 11.64 4.86 -4.65
C LYS A 85 10.18 5.20 -4.86
N TYR A 86 9.69 6.14 -4.06
CA TYR A 86 8.42 6.82 -4.26
C TYR A 86 8.65 8.17 -4.91
N ASP A 87 7.82 8.52 -5.88
CA ASP A 87 7.95 9.76 -6.65
C ASP A 87 6.62 10.17 -7.28
N TYR A 88 6.48 11.45 -7.59
CA TYR A 88 5.39 11.98 -8.40
C TYR A 88 5.99 12.47 -9.72
N VAL A 89 5.57 11.89 -10.84
CA VAL A 89 6.09 12.27 -12.16
C VAL A 89 5.01 12.95 -12.99
N ASN A 90 5.37 14.01 -13.71
CA ASN A 90 4.45 14.65 -14.63
C ASN A 90 4.39 13.95 -16.00
N LYS A 91 3.55 14.46 -16.91
CA LYS A 91 3.43 13.94 -18.29
C LYS A 91 4.76 13.95 -19.07
N LYS A 92 5.70 14.82 -18.69
CA LYS A 92 7.04 14.94 -19.29
C LYS A 92 8.06 14.01 -18.61
N GLY A 93 7.65 13.19 -17.64
CA GLY A 93 8.52 12.31 -16.86
C GLY A 93 9.39 13.02 -15.83
N LYS A 94 9.19 14.33 -15.60
CA LYS A 94 9.94 15.06 -14.57
C LYS A 94 9.34 14.78 -13.19
N SER A 95 10.22 14.56 -12.23
CA SER A 95 9.83 14.38 -10.83
C SER A 95 9.36 15.71 -10.24
N LYS A 96 8.38 15.62 -9.36
CA LYS A 96 7.90 16.71 -8.53
C LYS A 96 8.92 17.16 -7.49
N THR A 97 9.90 16.31 -7.13
CA THR A 97 11.02 16.73 -6.27
C THR A 97 12.01 17.64 -7.01
N ASP A 98 12.04 17.58 -8.34
CA ASP A 98 12.89 18.45 -9.17
C ASP A 98 12.21 19.80 -9.47
N ASP A 99 10.92 19.95 -9.17
CA ASP A 99 10.17 21.18 -9.37
C ASP A 99 10.34 22.13 -8.18
N ALA A 100 11.34 23.00 -8.27
CA ALA A 100 11.64 24.00 -7.25
C ALA A 100 10.50 25.01 -7.02
N ALA A 101 9.69 25.30 -8.05
CA ALA A 101 8.54 26.19 -7.92
C ALA A 101 7.44 25.52 -7.08
N TYR A 102 7.18 24.24 -7.33
CA TYR A 102 6.24 23.45 -6.53
C TYR A 102 6.73 23.26 -5.10
N GLU A 103 8.02 22.99 -4.89
CA GLU A 103 8.62 22.91 -3.55
C GLU A 103 8.35 24.20 -2.76
N LYS A 104 8.64 25.36 -3.35
CA LYS A 104 8.46 26.65 -2.70
C LYS A 104 6.99 26.94 -2.40
N ALA A 105 6.08 26.59 -3.31
CA ALA A 105 4.64 26.74 -3.11
C ALA A 105 4.13 25.86 -1.95
N MET A 106 4.52 24.59 -1.91
CA MET A 106 4.16 23.65 -0.83
C MET A 106 4.77 24.06 0.51
N LYS A 107 6.05 24.44 0.55
CA LYS A 107 6.68 24.93 1.78
C LYS A 107 5.95 26.13 2.35
N LYS A 108 5.48 27.04 1.49
CA LYS A 108 4.73 28.23 1.91
C LYS A 108 3.34 27.89 2.46
N ALA A 109 2.64 26.93 1.85
CA ALA A 109 1.29 26.54 2.27
C ALA A 109 1.28 25.59 3.48
N ASN A 110 2.16 24.58 3.45
CA ASN A 110 2.10 23.42 4.33
C ASN A 110 3.36 23.23 5.19
N GLY A 111 4.38 24.08 5.03
CA GLY A 111 5.65 24.00 5.78
C GLY A 111 6.63 22.93 5.29
N VAL A 112 6.21 21.98 4.46
CA VAL A 112 7.05 20.88 3.95
C VAL A 112 6.91 20.71 2.43
N GLY A 113 8.04 20.52 1.73
CA GLY A 113 8.07 20.30 0.29
C GLY A 113 8.20 18.83 -0.13
N PRO A 114 7.89 18.48 -1.41
CA PRO A 114 8.12 17.15 -1.97
C PRO A 114 9.55 16.67 -1.82
N LYS A 115 10.51 17.57 -1.96
CA LYS A 115 11.94 17.28 -1.81
C LYS A 115 12.34 16.84 -0.39
N GLU A 116 11.50 17.13 0.61
CA GLU A 116 11.74 16.76 2.01
C GLU A 116 10.91 15.56 2.44
N TYR A 117 9.59 15.57 2.19
CA TYR A 117 8.73 14.48 2.67
C TYR A 117 8.94 13.19 1.89
N ILE A 118 9.22 13.24 0.58
CA ILE A 118 9.39 12.04 -0.26
C ILE A 118 10.59 11.19 0.18
N PRO A 119 11.82 11.74 0.32
CA PRO A 119 12.94 10.94 0.81
C PRO A 119 12.70 10.46 2.26
N LYS A 120 12.10 11.29 3.12
CA LYS A 120 11.79 10.91 4.49
C LYS A 120 10.86 9.68 4.55
N LEU A 121 9.77 9.67 3.79
CA LEU A 121 8.85 8.53 3.70
C LEU A 121 9.55 7.27 3.17
N ASN A 122 10.42 7.42 2.16
CA ASN A 122 11.18 6.29 1.61
C ASN A 122 12.10 5.66 2.66
N GLU A 123 12.80 6.48 3.44
CA GLU A 123 13.67 6.01 4.53
C GLU A 123 12.87 5.39 5.67
N GLU A 124 11.77 6.02 6.07
CA GLU A 124 10.88 5.52 7.12
C GLU A 124 10.33 4.14 6.77
N LEU A 125 9.96 3.90 5.51
CA LEU A 125 9.51 2.58 5.09
C LEU A 125 10.60 1.52 5.18
N ILE A 126 11.82 1.86 4.72
CA ILE A 126 12.97 0.94 4.80
C ILE A 126 13.27 0.61 6.26
N LYS A 127 13.20 1.61 7.15
CA LYS A 127 13.42 1.45 8.60
C LYS A 127 12.31 0.65 9.27
N ALA A 128 11.04 0.94 8.95
CA ALA A 128 9.88 0.23 9.48
C ALA A 128 9.90 -1.26 9.07
N TYR A 129 10.25 -1.56 7.82
CA TYR A 129 10.40 -2.94 7.35
C TYR A 129 11.71 -3.62 7.73
N GLY A 130 12.76 -2.85 8.02
CA GLY A 130 14.04 -3.34 8.51
C GLY A 130 14.03 -3.70 10.00
N SER A 131 12.99 -3.31 10.73
CA SER A 131 12.81 -3.55 12.16
C SER A 131 12.41 -5.00 12.46
N LYS A 132 12.52 -5.41 13.73
CA LYS A 132 12.18 -6.78 14.18
C LYS A 132 10.73 -7.15 13.85
N GLU A 133 9.82 -6.17 13.90
CA GLU A 133 8.41 -6.27 13.51
C GLU A 133 8.16 -5.45 12.23
N PRO A 134 8.23 -6.06 11.04
CA PRO A 134 8.10 -5.32 9.79
C PRO A 134 6.67 -4.83 9.57
N SER A 135 6.49 -3.51 9.53
CA SER A 135 5.19 -2.86 9.31
C SER A 135 5.26 -1.85 8.16
N ALA A 136 4.16 -1.72 7.42
CA ALA A 136 4.02 -0.66 6.39
C ALA A 136 3.56 0.68 6.97
N VAL A 137 3.32 0.71 8.28
CA VAL A 137 2.94 1.94 8.99
C VAL A 137 4.19 2.80 9.09
N VAL A 138 4.17 3.92 8.37
CA VAL A 138 5.13 5.00 8.54
C VAL A 138 4.39 6.20 9.13
N ASP A 139 5.10 7.03 9.89
CA ASP A 139 4.52 8.25 10.43
C ASP A 139 4.10 9.19 9.31
N THR A 140 2.92 9.80 9.46
CA THR A 140 2.48 10.81 8.50
C THR A 140 3.31 12.07 8.67
N VAL A 141 3.77 12.65 7.57
CA VAL A 141 4.51 13.91 7.62
C VAL A 141 3.50 15.07 7.71
N SER A 142 3.56 15.84 8.80
CA SER A 142 2.73 17.04 8.97
C SER A 142 2.86 17.98 7.77
N GLY A 143 1.74 18.35 7.15
CA GLY A 143 1.70 19.15 5.91
C GLY A 143 1.71 18.33 4.60
N ALA A 144 1.95 17.02 4.68
CA ALA A 144 1.87 16.08 3.55
C ALA A 144 1.07 14.81 3.90
N THR A 145 0.12 14.92 4.85
CA THR A 145 -0.65 13.78 5.38
C THR A 145 -1.31 12.93 4.30
N GLU A 146 -1.95 13.56 3.31
CA GLU A 146 -2.59 12.84 2.20
C GLU A 146 -1.56 12.05 1.37
N SER A 147 -0.39 12.64 1.12
CA SER A 147 0.71 11.98 0.42
C SER A 147 1.31 10.83 1.22
N SER A 148 1.42 10.97 2.54
CA SER A 148 1.87 9.91 3.45
C SER A 148 0.88 8.74 3.50
N ASN A 149 -0.43 9.03 3.55
CA ASN A 149 -1.46 7.99 3.55
C ASN A 149 -1.44 7.18 2.25
N LEU A 150 -1.37 7.84 1.10
CA LEU A 150 -1.24 7.17 -0.21
C LEU A 150 0.02 6.32 -0.27
N PHE A 151 1.14 6.83 0.25
CA PHE A 151 2.39 6.09 0.33
C PHE A 151 2.26 4.79 1.14
N VAL A 152 1.65 4.84 2.33
CA VAL A 152 1.41 3.65 3.17
C VAL A 152 0.54 2.62 2.43
N ILE A 153 -0.53 3.08 1.78
CA ILE A 153 -1.43 2.21 0.99
C ILE A 153 -0.67 1.52 -0.14
N TYR A 154 0.12 2.26 -0.92
CA TYR A 154 0.89 1.70 -2.03
C TYR A 154 2.03 0.80 -1.56
N ALA A 155 2.72 1.17 -0.49
CA ALA A 155 3.71 0.32 0.15
C ALA A 155 3.09 -1.03 0.50
N GLN A 156 1.95 -1.02 1.21
CA GLN A 156 1.27 -2.24 1.64
C GLN A 156 0.87 -3.14 0.47
N GLN A 157 0.45 -2.57 -0.66
CA GLN A 157 0.16 -3.34 -1.87
C GLN A 157 1.42 -3.98 -2.47
N LEU A 158 2.54 -3.26 -2.52
CA LEU A 158 3.81 -3.79 -3.00
C LEU A 158 4.33 -4.90 -2.07
N ILE A 159 4.18 -4.74 -0.76
CA ILE A 159 4.52 -5.76 0.24
C ILE A 159 3.68 -7.02 0.05
N ASN A 160 2.36 -6.89 -0.10
CA ASN A 160 1.47 -8.03 -0.34
C ASN A 160 1.89 -8.79 -1.62
N ARG A 161 2.26 -8.05 -2.68
CA ARG A 161 2.81 -8.64 -3.90
C ARG A 161 4.18 -9.28 -3.69
N ALA A 162 5.03 -8.70 -2.87
CA ALA A 162 6.32 -9.27 -2.52
C ALA A 162 6.18 -10.54 -1.70
N GLN A 163 5.20 -10.64 -0.81
CA GLN A 163 4.87 -11.89 -0.13
C GLN A 163 4.32 -12.95 -1.11
N ALA A 164 3.58 -12.53 -2.13
CA ALA A 164 3.08 -13.41 -3.19
C ALA A 164 4.14 -13.77 -4.26
N GLY A 165 5.26 -13.05 -4.33
CA GLY A 165 6.23 -13.19 -5.43
C GLY A 165 5.68 -12.75 -6.79
N ASN A 166 4.75 -11.79 -6.82
CA ASN A 166 4.18 -11.29 -8.07
C ASN A 166 4.92 -10.03 -8.55
N HIS A 167 5.77 -10.19 -9.56
CA HIS A 167 6.63 -9.13 -10.07
C HIS A 167 5.96 -8.26 -11.14
N LYS A 168 4.67 -8.49 -11.44
CA LYS A 168 3.93 -7.67 -12.41
C LYS A 168 3.72 -6.26 -11.86
N THR A 169 3.96 -5.26 -12.71
CA THR A 169 3.70 -3.86 -12.39
C THR A 169 2.21 -3.64 -12.09
N VAL A 170 1.93 -3.03 -10.95
CA VAL A 170 0.58 -2.63 -10.55
C VAL A 170 0.24 -1.33 -11.26
N LYS A 171 -0.93 -1.30 -11.91
CA LYS A 171 -1.53 -0.08 -12.42
C LYS A 171 -2.67 0.30 -11.50
N ILE A 172 -2.61 1.48 -10.90
CA ILE A 172 -3.67 2.04 -10.07
C ILE A 172 -4.50 2.97 -10.95
N SER A 173 -5.75 2.61 -11.19
CA SER A 173 -6.71 3.50 -11.83
C SER A 173 -7.14 4.55 -10.79
N ASN A 174 -6.72 5.79 -10.99
CA ASN A 174 -7.11 6.87 -10.07
C ASN A 174 -8.40 7.45 -10.66
N ILE A 175 -9.56 7.00 -10.17
CA ILE A 175 -10.85 7.51 -10.62
C ILE A 175 -10.87 9.02 -10.40
N ILE A 176 -10.80 9.79 -11.48
CA ILE A 176 -11.03 11.22 -11.47
C ILE A 176 -12.55 11.37 -11.45
N TYR A 177 -13.11 11.74 -10.30
CA TYR A 177 -14.47 12.28 -10.27
C TYR A 177 -14.43 13.56 -11.11
N SER A 178 -14.92 13.45 -12.34
CA SER A 178 -15.27 14.62 -13.14
C SER A 178 -16.61 15.08 -12.59
N ASP A 179 -16.62 16.24 -11.94
CA ASP A 179 -17.87 16.96 -11.65
C ASP A 179 -18.56 17.34 -12.97
#